data_AF-A0A9W4TYX5-F1
#
_entry.id   AF-A0A9W4TYX5-F1
#
_cell.length_a   1.000
_cell.length_b   1.000
_cell.length_c   1.000
_cell.angle_alpha   90.00
_cell.angle_beta   90.00
_cell.angle_gamma   90.00
#
_symmetry.space_group_name_H-M   'P 1'
#
loop_
_entity.id
_entity.type
_entity.pdbx_description
1 polymer ?
#
loop_
_entity_poly.entity_id
_entity_poly.type
_entity_poly.pdbx_seq_one_letter_code
_entity_poly.pdbx_strand_id
1 'polypeptide(L)'
;MGKKTSKHSRAARRRDIDENEDKSNLISSIPNKNSDVKKSIIRTTIKNENLLNKKMELSKIRKSSDSNKKKSTSLKHKIERSTKISGILANKIDQSIQRAKYVQNARKSDWKKTNFDIEIKNHLANELKVDKVELTQEDLDKMVEDEYVKDFFEITKEDKPKEDKVNLATNKFSILDETEA
;
A
#
# COMPACT_ATOMS: atom_id res chain seq x y z
N MET A 1 -53.69 -9.51 -35.14
CA MET A 1 -54.79 -8.81 -34.45
C MET A 1 -54.22 -7.90 -33.36
N GLY A 2 -54.08 -6.59 -33.62
CA GLY A 2 -53.54 -5.63 -32.65
C GLY A 2 -54.55 -5.29 -31.55
N LYS A 3 -54.11 -5.28 -30.29
CA LYS A 3 -54.96 -4.98 -29.13
C LYS A 3 -55.43 -3.52 -29.20
N LYS A 4 -56.75 -3.29 -29.07
CA LYS A 4 -57.36 -1.96 -29.05
C LYS A 4 -56.83 -1.18 -27.84
N THR A 5 -56.13 -0.07 -28.07
CA THR A 5 -55.67 0.81 -27.00
C THR A 5 -56.86 1.59 -26.42
N SER A 6 -57.00 1.58 -25.10
CA SER A 6 -58.08 2.30 -24.40
C SER A 6 -57.99 3.80 -24.66
N LYS A 7 -59.13 4.44 -24.96
CA LYS A 7 -59.26 5.90 -25.18
C LYS A 7 -58.79 6.74 -23.98
N HIS A 8 -58.71 6.16 -22.79
CA HIS A 8 -58.25 6.82 -21.57
C HIS A 8 -56.74 6.65 -21.31
N SER A 9 -56.02 5.93 -22.17
CA SER A 9 -54.58 5.73 -22.03
C SER A 9 -53.80 7.03 -22.23
N ARG A 10 -52.74 7.16 -21.44
CA ARG A 10 -51.79 8.28 -21.51
C ARG A 10 -51.14 8.43 -22.91
N ALA A 11 -51.03 7.32 -23.66
CA ALA A 11 -50.52 7.34 -25.03
C ALA A 11 -51.53 7.91 -26.04
N ALA A 12 -52.84 7.73 -25.82
CA ALA A 12 -53.88 8.31 -26.66
C ALA A 12 -53.93 9.84 -26.49
N ARG A 13 -53.90 10.30 -25.23
CA ARG A 13 -53.89 11.74 -24.90
C ARG A 13 -52.67 12.50 -25.43
N ARG A 14 -51.57 11.80 -25.73
CA ARG A 14 -50.35 12.40 -26.27
C ARG A 14 -50.38 12.56 -27.79
N ARG A 15 -51.29 11.90 -28.51
CA ARG A 15 -51.38 11.98 -29.98
C ARG A 15 -52.41 13.00 -30.48
N ASP A 16 -53.30 13.49 -29.63
CA ASP A 16 -54.31 14.51 -30.00
C ASP A 16 -53.79 15.95 -29.88
N ILE A 17 -52.49 16.15 -29.62
CA ILE A 17 -51.88 17.48 -29.60
C ILE A 17 -51.16 17.63 -30.93
N ASP A 18 -51.88 18.13 -31.95
CA ASP A 18 -51.26 18.70 -33.14
C ASP A 18 -50.46 19.94 -32.71
N GLU A 19 -49.18 19.70 -32.42
CA GLU A 19 -48.19 20.73 -32.22
C GLU A 19 -47.78 21.23 -33.61
N ASN A 20 -48.29 22.39 -34.06
CA ASN A 20 -47.41 23.45 -34.60
C ASN A 20 -48.10 24.73 -35.14
N GLU A 21 -49.41 24.77 -35.40
CA GLU A 21 -49.95 25.95 -36.13
C GLU A 21 -50.56 27.05 -35.24
N ASP A 22 -51.09 26.74 -34.05
CA ASP A 22 -51.85 27.75 -33.29
C ASP A 22 -51.06 28.50 -32.21
N LYS A 23 -49.93 27.94 -31.74
CA LYS A 23 -49.17 28.53 -30.63
C LYS A 23 -48.34 29.75 -31.06
N SER A 24 -47.84 29.78 -32.29
CA SER A 24 -47.05 30.90 -32.83
C SER A 24 -47.92 32.14 -33.08
N ASN A 25 -49.14 31.95 -33.57
CA ASN A 25 -50.12 33.00 -33.84
C ASN A 25 -50.74 33.60 -32.55
N LEU A 26 -50.74 32.85 -31.45
CA LEU A 26 -51.18 33.36 -30.15
C LEU A 26 -50.11 34.20 -29.43
N ILE A 27 -48.82 33.96 -29.72
CA ILE A 27 -47.70 34.72 -29.14
C ILE A 27 -47.56 36.09 -29.82
N SER A 28 -47.87 36.19 -31.11
CA SER A 28 -47.80 37.44 -31.88
C SER A 28 -48.95 38.41 -31.60
N SER A 29 -50.09 37.93 -31.07
CA SER A 29 -51.27 38.75 -30.78
C SER A 29 -51.29 39.37 -29.38
N ILE A 30 -50.35 39.02 -28.50
CA ILE A 30 -50.26 39.60 -27.15
C ILE A 30 -49.58 40.98 -27.24
N PRO A 31 -50.26 42.09 -26.91
CA PRO A 31 -49.63 43.39 -26.92
C PRO A 31 -48.55 43.45 -25.82
N ASN A 32 -47.33 43.76 -26.22
CA ASN A 32 -46.11 43.86 -25.40
C ASN A 32 -46.14 45.04 -24.39
N LYS A 33 -47.23 45.25 -23.65
CA LYS A 33 -47.40 46.38 -22.71
C LYS A 33 -46.44 46.33 -21.51
N ASN A 34 -45.89 45.16 -21.18
CA ASN A 34 -44.91 44.99 -20.09
C ASN A 34 -43.47 44.85 -20.60
N SER A 35 -43.17 45.27 -21.83
CA SER A 35 -41.85 45.11 -22.43
C SER A 35 -40.76 45.90 -21.72
N ASP A 36 -41.07 47.08 -21.16
CA ASP A 36 -40.05 47.94 -20.55
C ASP A 36 -39.59 47.43 -19.19
N VAL A 37 -40.51 46.89 -18.39
CA VAL A 37 -40.16 46.21 -17.13
C VAL A 37 -39.36 44.94 -17.43
N LYS A 38 -39.80 44.13 -18.40
CA LYS A 38 -39.04 42.93 -18.84
C LYS A 38 -37.65 43.29 -19.36
N LYS A 39 -37.53 44.31 -20.22
CA LYS A 39 -36.25 44.83 -20.72
C LYS A 39 -35.39 45.38 -19.59
N SER A 40 -35.98 46.05 -18.60
CA SER A 40 -35.26 46.53 -17.42
C SER A 40 -34.67 45.37 -16.63
N ILE A 41 -35.48 44.35 -16.33
CA ILE A 41 -35.04 43.13 -15.65
C ILE A 41 -33.92 42.47 -16.44
N ILE A 42 -34.11 42.23 -17.75
CA ILE A 42 -33.09 41.62 -18.62
C ILE A 42 -31.79 42.44 -18.64
N ARG A 43 -31.87 43.77 -18.71
CA ARG A 43 -30.67 44.62 -18.64
C ARG A 43 -29.96 44.52 -17.29
N THR A 44 -30.71 44.46 -16.19
CA THR A 44 -30.13 44.31 -14.85
C THR A 44 -29.50 42.94 -14.64
N THR A 45 -30.14 41.86 -15.12
CA THR A 45 -29.60 40.50 -15.02
C THR A 45 -28.31 40.39 -15.81
N ILE A 46 -28.28 40.87 -17.07
CA ILE A 46 -27.07 40.89 -17.90
C ILE A 46 -25.94 41.70 -17.24
N LYS A 47 -26.24 42.86 -16.66
CA LYS A 47 -25.24 43.67 -15.94
C LYS A 47 -24.67 42.93 -14.73
N ASN A 48 -25.53 42.29 -13.94
CA ASN A 48 -25.13 41.58 -12.73
C ASN A 48 -24.33 40.32 -13.06
N GLU A 49 -24.74 39.55 -14.07
CA GLU A 49 -24.00 38.38 -14.56
C GLU A 49 -22.64 38.77 -15.12
N ASN A 50 -22.56 39.84 -15.91
CA ASN A 50 -21.28 40.35 -16.41
C ASN A 50 -20.36 40.84 -15.28
N LEU A 51 -20.91 41.48 -14.25
CA LEU A 51 -20.14 41.90 -13.08
C LEU A 51 -19.63 40.69 -12.28
N LEU A 52 -20.46 39.65 -12.13
CA LEU A 52 -20.07 38.40 -11.48
C LEU A 52 -18.96 37.70 -12.25
N ASN A 53 -19.09 37.58 -13.57
CA ASN A 53 -18.07 36.97 -14.44
C ASN A 53 -16.75 37.72 -14.32
N LYS A 54 -16.75 39.06 -14.41
CA LYS A 54 -15.56 39.88 -14.19
C LYS A 54 -14.94 39.69 -12.81
N LYS A 55 -15.75 39.60 -11.75
CA LYS A 55 -15.26 39.32 -10.38
C LYS A 55 -14.62 37.95 -10.29
N MET A 56 -15.23 36.93 -10.89
CA MET A 56 -14.71 35.57 -10.90
C MET A 56 -13.39 35.49 -11.69
N GLU A 57 -13.29 36.14 -12.84
CA GLU A 57 -12.05 36.25 -13.62
C GLU A 57 -10.94 36.97 -12.86
N LEU A 58 -11.23 38.13 -12.28
CA LEU A 58 -10.27 38.87 -11.45
C LEU A 58 -9.81 38.06 -10.23
N SER A 59 -10.71 37.27 -9.61
CA SER A 59 -10.35 36.40 -8.49
C SER A 59 -9.43 35.25 -8.90
N LYS A 60 -9.65 34.66 -10.08
CA LYS A 60 -8.79 33.62 -10.65
C LYS A 60 -7.41 34.18 -10.99
N ILE A 61 -7.35 35.37 -11.59
CA ILE A 61 -6.11 36.08 -11.90
C ILE A 61 -5.36 36.48 -10.62
N ARG A 62 -6.06 36.93 -9.57
CA ARG A 62 -5.42 37.22 -8.27
C ARG A 62 -4.81 35.98 -7.64
N LYS A 63 -5.54 34.85 -7.63
CA LYS A 63 -5.03 33.58 -7.09
C LYS A 63 -3.83 33.06 -7.88
N SER A 64 -3.84 33.17 -9.21
CA SER A 64 -2.70 32.75 -10.05
C SER A 64 -1.55 33.75 -10.05
N SER A 65 -1.82 35.04 -9.88
CA SER A 65 -0.79 36.08 -9.75
C SER A 65 -0.16 36.12 -8.37
N ASP A 66 -0.81 35.68 -7.30
CA ASP A 66 -0.17 35.54 -5.99
C ASP A 66 0.77 34.32 -5.92
N SER A 67 0.55 33.29 -6.75
CA SER A 67 1.55 32.23 -7.00
C SER A 67 2.69 32.69 -7.92
N ASN A 68 2.43 33.60 -8.87
CA ASN A 68 3.40 34.08 -9.88
C ASN A 68 4.05 35.43 -9.58
N LYS A 69 3.63 36.15 -8.54
CA LYS A 69 4.32 37.34 -8.04
C LYS A 69 5.71 36.90 -7.65
N LYS A 70 6.73 37.60 -8.14
CA LYS A 70 8.13 37.39 -7.77
C LYS A 70 8.22 37.47 -6.24
N LYS A 71 8.12 36.31 -5.58
CA LYS A 71 8.25 36.20 -4.12
C LYS A 71 9.61 36.82 -3.77
N SER A 72 9.64 37.66 -2.74
CA SER A 72 10.91 38.16 -2.20
C SER A 72 11.87 36.99 -1.98
N THR A 73 13.16 37.20 -2.20
CA THR A 73 14.21 36.18 -2.05
C THR A 73 14.10 35.45 -0.70
N SER A 74 13.81 36.21 0.36
CA SER A 74 13.55 35.70 1.72
C SER A 74 12.35 34.73 1.77
N LEU A 75 11.25 35.09 1.12
CA LEU A 75 10.04 34.26 1.08
C LEU A 75 10.26 32.97 0.26
N LYS A 76 11.04 33.05 -0.82
CA LYS A 76 11.43 31.86 -1.60
C LYS A 76 12.23 30.87 -0.75
N HIS A 77 13.27 31.35 -0.06
CA HIS A 77 14.10 30.49 0.80
C HIS A 77 13.34 29.90 1.99
N LYS A 78 12.33 30.60 2.52
CA LYS A 78 11.47 30.07 3.58
C LYS A 78 10.59 28.92 3.06
N ILE A 79 10.01 29.08 1.88
CA ILE A 79 9.18 28.06 1.24
C ILE A 79 10.02 26.85 0.86
N GLU A 80 11.19 27.03 0.26
CA GLU A 80 12.12 25.94 -0.09
C GLU A 80 12.59 25.17 1.15
N ARG A 81 12.88 25.85 2.25
CA ARG A 81 13.17 25.18 3.52
C ARG A 81 11.97 24.42 4.04
N SER A 82 10.77 25.01 4.00
CA SER A 82 9.57 24.32 4.47
C SER A 82 9.23 23.10 3.61
N THR A 83 9.42 23.16 2.29
CA THR A 83 9.17 22.02 1.40
C THR A 83 10.21 20.92 1.59
N LYS A 84 11.48 21.27 1.78
CA LYS A 84 12.54 20.30 2.11
C LYS A 84 12.30 19.61 3.45
N ILE A 85 11.80 20.34 4.45
CA ILE A 85 11.52 19.80 5.79
C ILE A 85 10.18 19.05 5.83
N SER A 86 9.22 19.46 5.01
CA SER A 86 7.93 18.81 4.86
C SER A 86 8.14 17.38 4.37
N GLY A 87 7.72 16.41 5.20
CA GLY A 87 7.86 14.99 4.90
C GLY A 87 9.10 14.32 5.48
N ILE A 88 10.11 15.05 6.00
CA ILE A 88 11.24 14.40 6.69
C ILE A 88 10.77 13.64 7.93
N LEU A 89 9.91 14.27 8.74
CA LEU A 89 9.37 13.62 9.94
C LEU A 89 8.48 12.42 9.58
N ALA A 90 7.63 12.56 8.57
CA ALA A 90 6.79 11.47 8.08
C ALA A 90 7.65 10.28 7.58
N ASN A 91 8.68 10.55 6.77
CA ASN A 91 9.62 9.52 6.31
C ASN A 91 10.37 8.85 7.48
N LYS A 92 10.77 9.62 8.51
CA LYS A 92 11.41 9.06 9.72
C LYS A 92 10.45 8.17 10.51
N ILE A 93 9.18 8.56 10.62
CA ILE A 93 8.13 7.75 11.25
C ILE A 93 7.92 6.46 10.45
N ASP A 94 7.78 6.55 9.13
CA ASP A 94 7.59 5.38 8.27
C ASP A 94 8.78 4.41 8.32
N GLN A 95 10.01 4.93 8.25
CA GLN A 95 11.21 4.11 8.43
C GLN A 95 11.29 3.46 9.81
N SER A 96 10.86 4.16 10.86
CA SER A 96 10.80 3.62 12.22
C SER A 96 9.78 2.48 12.32
N ILE A 97 8.58 2.67 11.77
CA ILE A 97 7.53 1.66 11.72
C ILE A 97 7.99 0.44 10.90
N GLN A 98 8.60 0.66 9.74
CA GLN A 98 9.13 -0.42 8.90
C GLN A 98 10.22 -1.23 9.62
N ARG A 99 11.17 -0.57 10.27
CA ARG A 99 12.21 -1.24 11.08
C ARG A 99 11.61 -2.04 12.23
N ALA A 100 10.64 -1.47 12.95
CA ALA A 100 9.97 -2.17 14.03
C ALA A 100 9.22 -3.42 13.53
N LYS A 101 8.48 -3.31 12.41
CA LYS A 101 7.81 -4.44 11.75
C LYS A 101 8.81 -5.49 11.28
N TYR A 102 9.93 -5.07 10.68
CA TYR A 102 10.99 -5.97 10.24
C TYR A 102 11.55 -6.79 11.41
N VAL A 103 11.93 -6.13 12.51
CA VAL A 103 12.47 -6.81 13.71
C VAL A 103 11.44 -7.77 14.31
N GLN A 104 10.17 -7.35 14.40
CA GLN A 104 9.09 -8.23 14.89
C GLN A 104 8.88 -9.45 14.00
N ASN A 105 8.90 -9.27 12.68
CA ASN A 105 8.75 -10.37 11.72
C ASN A 105 9.95 -11.30 11.75
N ALA A 106 11.18 -10.77 11.80
CA ALA A 106 12.39 -11.57 11.90
C ALA A 106 12.38 -12.45 13.17
N ARG A 107 12.11 -11.85 14.34
CA ARG A 107 11.99 -12.59 15.61
C ARG A 107 10.91 -13.67 15.59
N LYS A 108 9.75 -13.40 14.97
CA LYS A 108 8.65 -14.37 14.86
C LYS A 108 8.93 -15.46 13.82
N SER A 109 9.68 -15.15 12.77
CA SER A 109 10.05 -16.11 11.71
C SER A 109 11.01 -17.16 12.24
N ASP A 110 12.01 -16.74 13.00
CA ASP A 110 12.98 -17.67 13.59
C ASP A 110 12.31 -18.59 14.61
N TRP A 111 11.35 -18.07 15.39
CA TRP A 111 10.54 -18.91 16.29
C TRP A 111 9.74 -19.98 15.54
N LYS A 112 9.11 -19.64 14.40
CA LYS A 112 8.40 -20.62 13.58
C LYS A 112 9.33 -21.69 13.02
N LYS A 113 10.51 -21.30 12.55
CA LYS A 113 11.52 -22.23 12.03
C LYS A 113 12.06 -23.14 13.13
N THR A 114 12.39 -22.59 14.30
CA THR A 114 12.82 -23.39 15.46
C THR A 114 11.74 -24.35 15.92
N ASN A 115 10.47 -23.93 15.97
CA ASN A 115 9.37 -24.83 16.30
C ASN A 115 9.20 -25.97 15.28
N PHE A 116 9.29 -25.65 13.99
CA PHE A 116 9.25 -26.64 12.92
C PHE A 116 10.43 -27.62 12.97
N ASP A 117 11.65 -27.12 13.21
CA ASP A 117 12.84 -27.94 13.37
C ASP A 117 12.76 -28.84 14.62
N ILE A 118 12.19 -28.34 15.72
CA ILE A 118 11.93 -29.12 16.94
C ILE A 118 10.88 -30.20 16.67
N GLU A 119 9.78 -29.87 15.99
CA GLU A 119 8.72 -30.82 15.62
C GLU A 119 9.28 -31.94 14.74
N ILE A 120 10.05 -31.61 13.70
CA ILE A 120 10.75 -32.59 12.86
C ILE A 120 11.71 -33.46 13.66
N LYS A 121 12.56 -32.86 14.51
CA LYS A 121 13.51 -33.62 15.33
C LYS A 121 12.80 -34.53 16.33
N ASN A 122 11.68 -34.10 16.90
CA ASN A 122 10.88 -34.92 17.80
C ASN A 122 10.16 -36.04 17.05
N HIS A 123 9.65 -35.80 15.84
CA HIS A 123 9.08 -36.84 14.99
C HIS A 123 10.13 -37.89 14.60
N LEU A 124 11.31 -37.46 14.12
CA LEU A 124 12.44 -38.35 13.82
C LEU A 124 12.93 -39.12 15.06
N ALA A 125 13.01 -38.45 16.22
CA ALA A 125 13.40 -39.10 17.47
C ALA A 125 12.34 -40.09 17.98
N ASN A 126 11.06 -39.87 17.69
CA ASN A 126 9.99 -40.80 18.02
C ASN A 126 9.95 -41.98 17.05
N GLU A 127 10.19 -41.76 15.75
CA GLU A 127 10.34 -42.84 14.76
C GLU A 127 11.57 -43.72 15.07
N LEU A 128 12.70 -43.12 15.45
CA LEU A 128 13.90 -43.85 15.91
C LEU A 128 13.71 -44.56 17.28
N LYS A 129 12.71 -44.18 18.08
CA LYS A 129 12.38 -44.87 19.34
C LYS A 129 11.44 -46.05 19.13
N VAL A 130 10.72 -46.13 18.01
CA VAL A 130 9.91 -47.31 17.66
C VAL A 130 10.81 -48.50 17.30
N ASP A 131 12.03 -48.25 16.82
CA ASP A 131 13.05 -49.27 16.54
C ASP A 131 14.02 -49.55 17.71
N LYS A 132 13.88 -48.85 18.84
CA LYS A 132 14.54 -49.26 20.08
C LYS A 132 13.73 -50.38 20.71
N VAL A 133 13.96 -51.59 20.20
CA VAL A 133 13.80 -52.82 20.99
C VAL A 133 14.35 -52.53 22.38
N GLU A 134 13.53 -52.71 23.42
CA GLU A 134 13.95 -52.59 24.81
C GLU A 134 15.06 -53.62 25.04
N LEU A 135 16.31 -53.17 24.90
CA LEU A 135 17.47 -54.00 25.10
C LEU A 135 17.58 -54.25 26.61
N THR A 136 17.36 -55.49 27.02
CA THR A 136 17.42 -55.94 28.42
C THR A 136 18.79 -55.60 29.03
N GLN A 137 18.84 -55.38 30.34
CA GLN A 137 20.09 -55.02 31.05
C GLN A 137 21.25 -56.01 30.74
N GLU A 138 20.93 -57.28 30.54
CA GLU A 138 21.90 -58.33 30.18
C GLU A 138 22.57 -58.14 28.81
N ASP A 139 21.89 -57.50 27.87
CA ASP A 139 22.42 -57.25 26.53
C ASP A 139 23.30 -55.99 26.51
N LEU A 140 23.01 -55.01 27.40
CA LEU A 140 23.91 -53.88 27.65
C LEU A 140 25.22 -54.34 28.30
N ASP A 141 25.14 -55.25 29.28
CA ASP A 141 26.32 -55.77 29.97
C ASP A 141 27.24 -56.54 29.01
N LYS A 142 26.67 -57.33 28.08
CA LYS A 142 27.46 -58.02 27.03
C LYS A 142 28.14 -57.05 26.06
N MET A 143 27.46 -55.98 25.66
CA MET A 143 28.08 -54.98 24.78
C MET A 143 29.23 -54.24 25.46
N VAL A 144 29.13 -53.99 26.77
CA VAL A 144 30.20 -53.36 27.56
C VAL A 144 31.39 -54.31 27.74
N GLU A 145 31.15 -55.60 27.99
CA GLU A 145 32.23 -56.60 28.08
C GLU A 145 32.96 -56.77 26.74
N ASP A 146 32.24 -56.83 25.63
CA ASP A 146 32.82 -56.94 24.28
C ASP A 146 33.64 -55.68 23.91
N GLU A 147 33.18 -54.48 24.30
CA GLU A 147 33.91 -53.23 24.09
C GLU A 147 35.18 -53.16 24.97
N TYR A 148 35.10 -53.60 26.23
CA TYR A 148 36.27 -53.67 27.12
C TYR A 148 37.34 -54.64 26.62
N VAL A 149 36.92 -55.80 26.09
CA VAL A 149 37.83 -56.76 25.46
C VAL A 149 38.49 -56.14 24.24
N LYS A 150 37.74 -55.40 23.43
CA LYS A 150 38.25 -54.76 22.22
C LYS A 150 39.27 -53.66 22.55
N ASP A 151 38.99 -52.79 23.51
CA ASP A 151 39.91 -51.77 23.99
C ASP A 151 41.19 -52.38 24.59
N PHE A 152 41.06 -53.48 25.35
CA PHE A 152 42.19 -54.20 25.91
C PHE A 152 43.15 -54.73 24.84
N PHE A 153 42.63 -55.12 23.67
CA PHE A 153 43.45 -55.58 22.54
C PHE A 153 43.90 -54.46 21.59
N GLU A 154 43.17 -53.33 21.51
CA GLU A 154 43.49 -52.19 20.62
C GLU A 154 44.56 -51.24 21.20
N ILE A 155 44.76 -51.17 22.52
CA ILE A 155 45.81 -50.32 23.16
C ILE A 155 47.25 -50.68 22.70
N THR A 156 47.46 -51.83 22.06
CA THR A 156 48.78 -52.21 21.53
C THR A 156 49.12 -51.62 20.14
N LYS A 157 48.22 -50.84 19.52
CA LYS A 157 48.43 -50.28 18.18
C LYS A 157 47.97 -48.81 18.10
N GLU A 158 48.91 -47.91 17.86
CA GLU A 158 48.71 -46.56 17.26
C GLU A 158 48.51 -45.34 18.19
N ASP A 159 49.58 -44.95 18.89
CA ASP A 159 49.83 -43.54 19.28
C ASP A 159 50.20 -42.69 18.05
N LYS A 160 49.34 -41.78 17.57
CA LYS A 160 49.67 -40.41 17.04
C LYS A 160 48.43 -39.47 16.97
N PRO A 161 48.49 -38.23 17.49
CA PRO A 161 47.38 -37.27 17.40
C PRO A 161 47.32 -36.47 16.09
N LYS A 162 46.10 -36.08 15.69
CA LYS A 162 45.75 -35.24 14.53
C LYS A 162 45.79 -33.73 14.90
N GLU A 163 46.29 -32.89 13.99
CA GLU A 163 46.20 -31.42 14.09
C GLU A 163 45.06 -30.88 13.20
N ASP A 164 44.05 -30.26 13.81
CA ASP A 164 43.01 -29.49 13.12
C ASP A 164 43.44 -28.02 12.96
N LYS A 165 43.51 -27.54 11.71
CA LYS A 165 43.79 -26.12 11.38
C LYS A 165 42.51 -25.28 11.52
N VAL A 166 42.54 -24.34 12.45
CA VAL A 166 41.49 -23.33 12.68
C VAL A 166 41.52 -22.29 11.55
N ASN A 167 40.41 -22.15 10.80
CA ASN A 167 40.22 -21.09 9.81
C ASN A 167 40.06 -19.73 10.53
N LEU A 168 41.02 -18.82 10.33
CA LEU A 168 40.92 -17.43 10.75
C LEU A 168 39.81 -16.73 9.96
N ALA A 169 38.79 -16.24 10.67
CA ALA A 169 37.68 -15.51 10.09
C ALA A 169 38.15 -14.21 9.42
N THR A 170 38.05 -14.14 8.10
CA THR A 170 38.30 -12.92 7.32
C THR A 170 37.30 -11.83 7.69
N ASN A 171 37.81 -10.63 7.95
CA ASN A 171 37.04 -9.50 8.46
C ASN A 171 36.04 -8.99 7.40
N LYS A 172 34.74 -9.04 7.69
CA LYS A 172 33.63 -8.76 6.75
C LYS A 172 33.56 -7.30 6.26
N PHE A 173 34.35 -6.41 6.85
CA PHE A 173 34.37 -4.99 6.51
C PHE A 173 35.36 -4.62 5.41
N SER A 174 36.25 -5.54 4.99
CA SER A 174 37.21 -5.26 3.90
C SER A 174 36.54 -5.01 2.54
N ILE A 175 35.29 -5.44 2.37
CA ILE A 175 34.54 -5.26 1.11
C ILE A 175 34.12 -3.80 0.88
N LEU A 176 34.08 -2.98 1.93
CA LEU A 176 33.60 -1.59 1.83
C LEU A 176 34.68 -0.64 1.33
N ASP A 177 35.95 -0.91 1.66
CA ASP A 177 37.08 -0.08 1.24
C ASP A 177 37.33 -0.12 -0.28
N GLU A 178 36.95 -1.21 -0.95
CA GLU A 178 37.10 -1.36 -2.41
C GLU A 178 36.05 -0.58 -3.21
N THR A 179 34.95 -0.15 -2.56
CA THR A 179 33.83 0.54 -3.24
C THR A 179 33.93 2.07 -3.22
N GLU A 180 34.94 2.62 -2.54
CA GLU A 180 35.11 4.07 -2.34
C GLU A 180 36.33 4.65 -3.08
N ALA A 181 36.94 3.90 -4.02
CA ALA A 181 38.09 4.32 -4.84
C ALA A 181 37.74 4.56 -6.31
#